data_AF-A0A451BSF2-F1
#
_entry.id   AF-A0A451BSF2-F1
#
_cell.length_a   1.000
_cell.length_b   1.000
_cell.length_c   1.000
_cell.angle_alpha   90.00
_cell.angle_beta   90.00
_cell.angle_gamma   90.00
#
_symmetry.space_group_name_H-M   'P 1'
#
loop_
_entity.id
_entity.type
_entity.pdbx_description
1 polymer ?
#
loop_
_entity_poly.entity_id
_entity_poly.type
_entity_poly.pdbx_seq_one_letter_code
_entity_poly.pdbx_strand_id
1 'polypeptide(L)'
;MVLVILPLPVPIILIKSPTFPEVAKVASVRFALIKHLERDDVPKSGEGPSREERESGRYEVLLIGETTHDRHIEIVVTGDSDPGYGSSSKMIAESAVYLSDGSVDAPGGIYTPAAFGLNFIDRLRNNADLTFEVEP
;
A
#
# COMPACT_ATOMS: atom_id res chain seq x y z
N MET A 1 -8.23 8.70 13.97
CA MET A 1 -8.31 8.49 12.51
C MET A 1 -9.78 8.43 12.14
N VAL A 2 -10.31 9.45 11.46
CA VAL A 2 -11.71 9.44 11.00
C VAL A 2 -11.68 9.01 9.54
N LEU A 3 -12.14 7.80 9.26
CA LEU A 3 -12.35 7.29 7.91
C LEU A 3 -13.65 7.92 7.40
N VAL A 4 -13.54 8.97 6.56
CA VAL A 4 -14.71 9.54 5.88
C VAL A 4 -14.71 8.99 4.46
N ILE A 5 -15.53 7.98 4.21
CA ILE A 5 -15.82 7.49 2.85
C ILE A 5 -16.89 8.43 2.28
N LEU A 6 -16.50 9.31 1.37
CA LEU A 6 -17.46 10.14 0.63
C LEU A 6 -18.08 9.32 -0.51
N PRO A 7 -19.40 9.40 -0.75
CA PRO A 7 -20.07 8.68 -1.82
C PRO A 7 -19.81 9.40 -3.14
N LEU A 8 -18.62 9.20 -3.70
CA LEU A 8 -18.25 9.62 -5.05
C LEU A 8 -17.98 8.35 -5.89
N PRO A 9 -18.08 8.41 -7.24
CA PRO A 9 -17.88 7.26 -8.12
C PRO A 9 -16.48 6.63 -8.03
N VAL A 10 -15.55 7.28 -7.32
CA VAL A 10 -14.23 6.76 -6.96
C VAL A 10 -14.10 6.91 -5.43
N PRO A 11 -13.73 5.85 -4.69
CA PRO A 11 -13.55 5.95 -3.25
C PRO A 11 -12.37 6.89 -2.95
N ILE A 12 -12.69 8.07 -2.42
CA ILE A 12 -11.71 9.03 -1.91
C ILE A 12 -11.35 8.59 -0.49
N ILE A 13 -10.13 8.08 -0.31
CA ILE A 13 -9.59 7.76 1.02
C ILE A 13 -8.72 8.93 1.47
N LEU A 14 -9.22 9.76 2.40
CA LEU A 14 -8.40 10.77 3.06
C LEU A 14 -7.46 10.12 4.08
N ILE A 15 -6.20 9.95 3.69
CA ILE A 15 -5.11 9.58 4.59
C ILE A 15 -4.31 10.83 4.91
N LYS A 16 -4.29 11.23 6.20
CA LYS A 16 -3.32 12.19 6.71
C LYS A 16 -2.17 11.38 7.32
N SER A 17 -1.08 11.23 6.59
CA SER A 17 0.06 10.42 7.02
C SER A 17 1.22 11.30 7.49
N PRO A 18 1.79 11.08 8.69
CA PRO A 18 3.04 11.73 9.09
C PRO A 18 4.24 11.32 8.21
N THR A 19 4.10 10.23 7.44
CA THR A 19 5.13 9.70 6.53
C THR A 19 5.38 10.58 5.31
N PHE A 20 4.37 11.33 4.84
CA PHE A 20 4.48 12.19 3.66
C PHE A 20 4.12 13.64 4.04
N PRO A 21 5.06 14.41 4.61
CA PRO A 21 4.75 15.72 5.19
C PRO A 21 4.25 16.75 4.17
N GLU A 22 4.56 16.58 2.88
CA GLU A 22 4.06 17.47 1.82
C GLU A 22 2.64 17.14 1.36
N VAL A 23 2.14 15.92 1.63
CA VAL A 23 0.79 15.50 1.27
C VAL A 23 -0.17 15.87 2.40
N ALA A 24 -0.91 16.95 2.22
CA ALA A 24 -1.88 17.42 3.20
C ALA A 24 -3.13 16.53 3.25
N LYS A 25 -3.45 15.90 2.12
CA LYS A 25 -4.66 15.11 1.90
C LYS A 25 -4.44 14.10 0.80
N VAL A 26 -4.74 12.82 1.02
CA VAL A 26 -4.92 11.88 -0.11
C VAL A 26 -6.32 12.10 -0.69
N ALA A 27 -6.38 12.52 -1.94
CA ALA A 27 -7.61 12.90 -2.63
C ALA A 27 -8.24 11.72 -3.39
N SER A 28 -7.46 10.71 -3.80
CA SER A 28 -8.01 9.44 -4.27
C SER A 28 -6.97 8.33 -4.26
N VAL A 29 -7.42 7.09 -4.12
CA VAL A 29 -6.61 5.89 -4.35
C VAL A 29 -7.26 5.13 -5.50
N ARG A 30 -6.54 4.94 -6.59
CA ARG A 30 -6.98 4.15 -7.73
C ARG A 30 -6.18 2.87 -7.76
N PHE A 31 -6.87 1.74 -7.67
CA PHE A 31 -6.26 0.45 -7.94
C PHE A 31 -6.37 0.20 -9.44
N ALA A 32 -5.25 0.22 -10.16
CA ALA A 32 -5.16 -0.46 -11.45
C ALA A 32 -4.98 -1.95 -11.15
N LEU A 33 -6.04 -2.54 -10.59
CA LEU A 33 -6.04 -3.94 -10.24
C LEU A 33 -6.20 -4.73 -11.53
N ILE A 34 -5.13 -5.32 -12.02
CA ILE A 34 -5.16 -6.12 -13.25
C ILE A 34 -6.04 -7.36 -12.99
N LYS A 35 -7.34 -7.22 -13.27
CA LYS A 35 -8.34 -8.27 -13.59
C LYS A 35 -8.64 -9.40 -12.60
N HIS A 36 -8.34 -9.31 -11.30
CA HIS A 36 -8.55 -10.44 -10.38
C HIS A 36 -9.63 -10.30 -9.29
N LEU A 37 -10.20 -9.11 -9.04
CA LEU A 37 -11.26 -8.97 -8.01
C LEU A 37 -12.70 -9.07 -8.56
N GLU A 38 -12.88 -9.11 -9.88
CA GLU A 38 -14.21 -9.14 -10.54
C GLU A 38 -14.45 -10.45 -11.30
N ARG A 39 -13.95 -11.59 -10.79
CA ARG A 39 -14.20 -12.91 -11.38
C ARG A 39 -15.07 -13.77 -10.47
N ASP A 40 -15.96 -14.55 -11.07
CA ASP A 40 -16.72 -15.61 -10.39
C ASP A 40 -15.82 -16.80 -9.96
N ASP A 41 -14.50 -16.73 -10.19
CA ASP A 41 -13.51 -17.79 -9.89
C ASP A 41 -12.59 -17.50 -8.69
N VAL A 42 -12.94 -16.53 -7.84
CA VAL A 42 -12.19 -16.27 -6.61
C VAL A 42 -12.12 -17.56 -5.76
N PRO A 43 -10.93 -18.00 -5.30
CA PRO A 43 -10.78 -19.20 -4.50
C PRO A 43 -11.73 -19.19 -3.30
N LYS A 44 -12.26 -20.36 -2.91
CA LYS A 44 -13.08 -20.43 -1.70
C LYS A 44 -12.24 -20.03 -0.49
N SER A 45 -12.93 -19.63 0.58
CA SER A 45 -12.27 -19.35 1.86
C SER A 45 -11.37 -20.52 2.26
N GLY A 46 -10.08 -20.24 2.45
CA GLY A 46 -9.07 -21.23 2.82
C GLY A 46 -8.35 -21.93 1.66
N GLU A 47 -8.80 -21.81 0.42
CA GLU A 47 -8.09 -22.39 -0.74
C GLU A 47 -6.95 -21.50 -1.21
N GLY A 48 -7.19 -20.18 -1.27
CA GLY A 48 -6.21 -19.20 -1.75
C GLY A 48 -5.74 -19.45 -3.20
N PRO A 49 -4.95 -18.54 -3.78
CA PRO A 49 -4.32 -18.75 -5.07
C PRO A 49 -3.23 -19.81 -5.00
N SER A 50 -3.08 -20.56 -6.08
CA SER A 50 -1.96 -21.47 -6.31
C SER A 50 -0.62 -20.74 -6.24
N ARG A 51 0.47 -21.49 -6.09
CA ARG A 51 1.82 -20.91 -6.07
C ARG A 51 2.13 -20.10 -7.32
N GLU A 52 1.76 -20.64 -8.49
CA GLU A 52 2.00 -19.99 -9.78
C GLU A 52 1.23 -18.68 -9.91
N GLU A 53 -0.05 -18.64 -9.50
CA GLU A 53 -0.84 -17.41 -9.49
C GLU A 53 -0.23 -16.34 -8.57
N ARG A 54 0.32 -16.76 -7.42
CA ARG A 54 0.98 -15.82 -6.51
C ARG A 54 2.26 -15.22 -7.08
N GLU A 55 3.10 -16.07 -7.68
CA GLU A 55 4.41 -15.67 -8.22
C GLU A 55 4.29 -14.89 -9.55
N SER A 56 3.28 -15.20 -10.34
CA SER A 56 3.00 -14.53 -11.63
C SER A 56 2.14 -13.27 -11.48
N GLY A 57 1.45 -13.10 -10.35
CA GLY A 57 0.59 -11.94 -10.08
C GLY A 57 1.36 -10.63 -10.05
N ARG A 58 0.71 -9.53 -10.42
CA ARG A 58 1.28 -8.17 -10.42
C ARG A 58 0.16 -7.18 -10.09
N TYR A 59 0.50 -6.05 -9.47
CA TYR A 59 -0.46 -4.97 -9.26
C TYR A 59 0.21 -3.60 -9.36
N GLU A 60 -0.64 -2.60 -9.62
CA GLU A 60 -0.29 -1.19 -9.64
C GLU A 60 -1.37 -0.39 -8.89
N VAL A 61 -0.94 0.49 -7.99
CA VAL A 61 -1.80 1.38 -7.22
C VAL A 61 -1.36 2.81 -7.45
N LEU A 62 -2.24 3.64 -7.98
CA LEU A 62 -2.05 5.07 -8.12
C LEU A 62 -2.63 5.77 -6.88
N LEU A 63 -1.75 6.38 -6.09
CA LEU A 63 -2.08 7.24 -4.96
C LEU A 63 -2.06 8.69 -5.42
N ILE A 64 -3.19 9.39 -5.32
CA ILE A 64 -3.30 10.80 -5.70
C ILE A 64 -3.47 11.63 -4.43
N GLY A 65 -2.47 12.44 -4.13
CA GLY A 65 -2.42 13.39 -3.02
C GLY A 65 -2.59 14.84 -3.47
N GLU A 66 -3.04 15.67 -2.55
CA GLU A 66 -3.17 17.12 -2.66
C GLU A 66 -2.28 17.75 -1.57
N THR A 67 -1.42 18.68 -1.97
CA THR A 67 -0.52 19.42 -1.06
C THR A 67 -1.24 20.60 -0.43
N THR A 68 -0.63 21.23 0.57
CA THR A 68 -1.16 22.47 1.18
C THR A 68 -1.20 23.68 0.24
N HIS A 69 -0.65 23.54 -0.97
CA HIS A 69 -0.57 24.59 -1.99
C HIS A 69 -1.43 24.25 -3.22
N ASP A 70 -2.45 23.41 -3.05
CA ASP A 70 -3.37 22.96 -4.12
C ASP A 70 -2.67 22.30 -5.32
N ARG A 71 -1.45 21.78 -5.12
CA ARG A 71 -0.75 20.93 -6.11
C ARG A 71 -1.11 19.47 -5.90
N HIS A 72 -1.26 18.72 -6.99
CA HIS A 72 -1.41 17.27 -6.94
C HIS A 72 -0.05 16.57 -6.93
N ILE A 73 0.03 15.46 -6.20
CA ILE A 73 1.13 14.51 -6.24
C ILE A 73 0.54 13.17 -6.60
N GLU A 74 1.09 12.52 -7.61
CA GLU A 74 0.71 11.19 -8.04
C GLU A 74 1.85 10.23 -7.73
N ILE A 75 1.55 9.14 -7.01
CA ILE A 75 2.53 8.11 -6.65
C ILE A 75 2.02 6.79 -7.16
N VAL A 76 2.81 6.12 -7.99
CA VAL A 76 2.54 4.77 -8.45
C VAL A 76 3.29 3.78 -7.56
N VAL A 77 2.53 2.86 -6.97
CA VAL A 77 3.05 1.76 -6.16
C VAL A 77 2.84 0.46 -6.93
N THR A 78 3.92 -0.26 -7.24
CA THR A 78 3.82 -1.57 -7.91
C THR A 78 4.31 -2.68 -7.00
N GLY A 79 3.84 -3.89 -7.26
CA GLY A 79 4.37 -5.11 -6.62
C GLY A 79 4.46 -6.26 -7.61
N ASP A 80 5.47 -7.10 -7.39
CA ASP A 80 5.85 -8.20 -8.29
C ASP A 80 5.16 -9.54 -7.99
N SER A 81 4.11 -9.53 -7.18
CA SER A 81 3.39 -10.72 -6.77
C SER A 81 1.91 -10.38 -6.68
N ASP A 82 1.06 -11.39 -6.52
CA ASP A 82 -0.36 -11.12 -6.31
C ASP A 82 -0.57 -10.21 -5.06
N PRO A 83 -1.53 -9.27 -5.11
CA PRO A 83 -1.72 -8.29 -4.04
C PRO A 83 -2.26 -8.90 -2.74
N GLY A 84 -2.96 -10.04 -2.81
CA GLY A 84 -3.71 -10.61 -1.68
C GLY A 84 -2.87 -11.49 -0.75
N TYR A 85 -1.99 -12.32 -1.32
CA TYR A 85 -1.21 -13.32 -0.61
C TYR A 85 0.28 -13.06 -0.75
N GLY A 86 0.83 -13.11 -1.96
CA GLY A 86 2.26 -13.02 -2.23
C GLY A 86 2.86 -11.72 -1.71
N SER A 87 2.42 -10.58 -2.25
CA SER A 87 2.97 -9.28 -1.85
C SER A 87 2.61 -8.91 -0.41
N SER A 88 1.35 -9.15 0.01
CA SER A 88 0.93 -8.91 1.39
C SER A 88 1.73 -9.72 2.41
N SER A 89 2.08 -10.97 2.12
CA SER A 89 2.93 -11.79 2.99
C SER A 89 4.35 -11.23 3.10
N LYS A 90 4.93 -10.75 1.99
CA LYS A 90 6.24 -10.06 2.00
C LYS A 90 6.16 -8.79 2.87
N MET A 91 5.14 -7.95 2.70
CA MET A 91 4.94 -6.75 3.52
C MET A 91 4.82 -7.06 5.03
N ILE A 92 4.07 -8.11 5.40
CA ILE A 92 3.90 -8.54 6.80
C ILE A 92 5.21 -9.08 7.38
N ALA A 93 5.92 -9.93 6.64
CA ALA A 93 7.21 -10.46 7.05
C ALA A 93 8.22 -9.32 7.26
N GLU A 94 8.28 -8.39 6.31
CA GLU A 94 9.16 -7.24 6.41
C GLU A 94 8.75 -6.28 7.54
N SER A 95 7.46 -6.16 7.84
CA SER A 95 6.99 -5.41 9.02
C SER A 95 7.50 -6.04 10.32
N ALA A 96 7.45 -7.37 10.43
CA ALA A 96 7.91 -8.09 11.62
C ALA A 96 9.43 -7.95 11.83
N VAL A 97 10.22 -8.04 10.76
CA VAL A 97 11.68 -7.85 10.85
C VAL A 97 12.02 -6.41 11.24
N TYR A 98 11.36 -5.42 10.65
CA TYR A 98 11.58 -4.00 10.98
C TYR A 98 11.21 -3.65 12.42
N LEU A 99 10.20 -4.31 12.99
CA LEU A 99 9.89 -4.21 14.41
C LEU A 99 10.97 -4.88 15.29
N SER A 100 11.50 -6.02 14.84
CA SER A 100 12.46 -6.81 15.61
C SER A 100 13.87 -6.23 15.62
N ASP A 101 14.28 -5.49 14.58
CA ASP A 101 15.62 -4.89 14.49
C ASP A 101 15.74 -3.56 15.25
N GLY A 102 14.63 -3.05 15.80
CA GLY A 102 14.58 -1.81 16.58
C GLY A 102 14.64 -0.53 15.74
N SER A 103 14.43 -0.61 14.42
CA SER A 103 14.45 0.54 13.51
C SER A 103 13.22 1.46 13.64
N VAL A 104 12.16 1.00 14.30
CA VAL A 104 10.92 1.76 14.47
C VAL A 104 11.11 2.87 15.52
N ASP A 105 11.16 4.11 15.06
CA ASP A 105 11.15 5.31 15.92
C ASP A 105 9.71 5.68 16.34
N ALA A 106 9.09 4.80 17.12
CA ALA A 106 7.78 5.03 17.72
C ALA A 106 7.71 4.45 19.14
N PRO A 107 6.99 5.10 20.08
CA PRO A 107 6.68 4.50 21.37
C PRO A 107 5.95 3.16 21.22
N GLY A 108 5.94 2.33 22.26
CA GLY A 108 5.13 1.11 22.27
C GLY A 108 3.63 1.42 22.18
N GLY A 109 2.87 0.60 21.43
CA GLY A 109 1.43 0.80 21.25
C GLY A 109 0.85 0.09 20.03
N ILE A 110 -0.40 0.45 19.70
CA ILE A 110 -1.11 -0.05 18.51
C ILE A 110 -1.07 1.02 17.44
N TYR A 111 -0.36 0.73 16.34
CA TYR A 111 -0.16 1.66 15.24
C TYR A 111 -0.61 1.06 13.92
N THR A 112 -0.90 1.93 12.96
CA THR A 112 -0.93 1.52 11.55
C THR A 112 0.51 1.46 11.02
N PRO A 113 0.78 0.72 9.92
CA PRO A 113 2.12 0.67 9.32
C PRO A 113 2.71 2.03 8.93
N ALA A 114 1.89 3.08 8.82
CA ALA A 114 2.35 4.46 8.59
C ALA A 114 3.33 4.96 9.68
N ALA A 115 3.29 4.38 10.89
CA ALA A 115 4.22 4.71 11.97
C ALA A 115 5.66 4.29 11.68
N PHE A 116 5.91 3.40 10.71
CA PHE A 116 7.26 2.96 10.35
C PHE A 116 8.07 4.01 9.57
N GLY A 117 7.41 5.06 9.07
CA GLY A 117 8.07 6.16 8.38
C GLY A 117 8.64 5.79 7.02
N LEU A 118 9.39 6.73 6.42
CA LEU A 118 9.92 6.59 5.06
C LEU A 118 11.03 5.53 4.94
N ASN A 119 11.81 5.31 6.00
CA ASN A 119 12.88 4.30 6.00
C ASN A 119 12.35 2.88 5.71
N PHE A 120 11.09 2.61 6.09
CA PHE A 120 10.45 1.34 5.80
C PHE A 120 10.13 1.16 4.30
N ILE A 121 9.92 2.25 3.56
CA ILE A 121 9.71 2.20 2.11
C ILE A 121 10.95 1.63 1.42
N ASP A 122 12.14 2.07 1.82
CA ASP A 122 13.39 1.55 1.26
C ASP A 122 13.58 0.06 1.58
N ARG A 123 13.15 -0.38 2.76
CA ARG A 123 13.14 -1.79 3.13
C ARG A 123 12.21 -2.61 2.21
N LEU A 124 11.01 -2.11 1.94
CA LEU A 124 10.07 -2.76 1.02
C LEU A 124 10.60 -2.81 -0.42
N ARG A 125 11.29 -1.76 -0.88
CA ARG A 125 11.97 -1.75 -2.19
C ARG A 125 13.04 -2.82 -2.28
N ASN A 126 13.87 -2.94 -1.25
CA ASN A 126 15.03 -3.84 -1.28
C ASN A 126 14.68 -5.32 -1.06
N ASN A 127 13.62 -5.60 -0.30
CA ASN A 127 13.38 -6.95 0.21
C ASN A 127 11.99 -7.52 -0.09
N ALA A 128 11.04 -6.69 -0.55
CA ALA A 128 9.67 -7.13 -0.82
C ALA A 128 9.23 -6.91 -2.27
N ASP A 129 10.12 -6.43 -3.13
CA ASP A 129 9.88 -6.21 -4.57
C ASP A 129 8.72 -5.22 -4.84
N LEU A 130 8.60 -4.20 -3.99
CA LEU A 130 7.69 -3.08 -4.19
C LEU A 130 8.42 -1.88 -4.79
N THR A 131 7.77 -1.15 -5.68
CA THR A 131 8.27 0.16 -6.13
C THR A 131 7.33 1.27 -5.70
N PHE A 132 7.87 2.48 -5.60
CA PHE A 132 7.14 3.68 -5.20
C PHE A 132 7.72 4.82 -6.02
N GLU A 133 7.05 5.18 -7.11
CA GLU A 133 7.51 6.17 -8.08
C GLU A 133 6.59 7.39 -8.06
N VAL A 134 7.16 8.59 -8.13
CA VAL A 134 6.39 9.83 -8.28
C VAL A 134 6.19 10.06 -9.77
N GLU A 135 4.95 10.19 -10.20
CA GLU A 135 4.64 10.55 -11.59
C GLU A 135 5.05 12.01 -11.86
N PRO A 136 5.63 12.30 -13.04
CA PRO A 136 6.15 13.62 -13.40
C PRO A 136 5.09 14.72 -13.61
#